data_AF-A0A7S1UHA9-F1
#
_entry.id   AF-A0A7S1UHA9-F1
#
_cell.length_a   1.000
_cell.length_b   1.000
_cell.length_c   1.000
_cell.angle_alpha   90.00
_cell.angle_beta   90.00
_cell.angle_gamma   90.00
#
_symmetry.space_group_name_H-M   'P 1'
#
loop_
_entity.id
_entity.type
_entity.pdbx_description
1 polymer ?
#
loop_
_entity_poly.entity_id
_entity_poly.type
_entity_poly.pdbx_seq_one_letter_code
_entity_poly.pdbx_strand_id
1 'polypeptide(L)'
;VDPGDLVVNAGVAPLLHHLAFSLFDAGDTVLTLGPYYPAFDYDLNVQAEVELTPVIGDKSDEEITTRFLEKAMAEAVAAGKRVRGLLVTTPTNPTGQLLSVDEIEAAAAFAEKYGLHLISDEVYSLSVHAPGEAHLSLAHVRPDLGPRRHILWGLSKDLCMS
;
A
#
# COMPACT_ATOMS: atom_id res chain seq x y z
N VAL A 1 -11.07 1.39 15.65
CA VAL A 1 -11.73 1.42 14.33
C VAL A 1 -13.22 1.60 14.56
N ASP A 2 -13.84 2.59 13.92
CA ASP A 2 -15.29 2.78 13.96
C ASP A 2 -15.97 1.76 13.04
N PRO A 3 -17.03 1.05 13.47
CA PRO A 3 -17.78 0.15 12.58
C PRO A 3 -18.31 0.81 11.29
N GLY A 4 -18.53 2.13 11.27
CA GLY A 4 -18.94 2.88 10.08
C GLY A 4 -17.86 2.99 9.00
N ASP A 5 -16.59 2.80 9.36
CA ASP A 5 -15.44 2.84 8.44
C ASP A 5 -15.08 1.44 7.90
N LEU A 6 -15.82 0.39 8.31
CA LEU A 6 -15.54 -0.99 7.91
C LEU A 6 -16.38 -1.41 6.71
N VAL A 7 -15.70 -1.92 5.68
CA VAL A 7 -16.32 -2.54 4.50
C VAL A 7 -15.84 -3.98 4.38
N VAL A 8 -16.79 -4.90 4.19
CA VAL A 8 -16.52 -6.34 4.06
C VAL A 8 -16.75 -6.78 2.61
N ASN A 9 -15.86 -7.62 2.09
CA ASN A 9 -15.96 -8.21 0.76
C ASN A 9 -15.41 -9.65 0.76
N ALA A 10 -15.55 -10.35 -0.36
CA ALA A 10 -15.05 -11.72 -0.57
C ALA A 10 -13.52 -11.77 -0.76
N GLY A 11 -12.77 -11.25 0.21
CA GLY A 11 -11.31 -11.24 0.23
C GLY A 11 -10.67 -9.90 -0.16
N VAL A 12 -9.35 -9.83 0.01
CA VAL A 12 -8.55 -8.61 -0.19
C VAL A 12 -8.41 -8.21 -1.67
N ALA A 13 -8.28 -9.17 -2.59
CA ALA A 13 -8.16 -8.85 -4.01
C ALA A 13 -9.42 -8.12 -4.56
N PRO A 14 -10.66 -8.61 -4.32
CA PRO A 14 -11.87 -7.84 -4.65
C PRO A 14 -12.00 -6.50 -3.91
N LEU A 15 -11.46 -6.37 -2.68
CA LEU A 15 -11.40 -5.07 -1.99
C LEU A 15 -10.51 -4.09 -2.73
N LEU A 16 -9.26 -4.48 -3.05
CA LEU A 16 -8.31 -3.64 -3.77
C LEU A 16 -8.89 -3.21 -5.12
N HIS A 17 -9.57 -4.14 -5.80
CA HIS A 17 -10.25 -3.90 -7.05
C HIS A 17 -11.34 -2.82 -6.95
N HIS A 18 -12.28 -2.97 -6.01
CA HIS A 18 -13.34 -1.99 -5.79
C HIS A 18 -12.80 -0.64 -5.31
N LEU A 19 -11.74 -0.66 -4.50
CA LEU A 19 -11.06 0.54 -4.04
C LEU A 19 -10.45 1.28 -5.24
N ALA A 20 -9.75 0.57 -6.12
CA ALA A 20 -9.16 1.17 -7.31
C ALA A 20 -10.22 1.82 -8.21
N PHE A 21 -11.32 1.10 -8.47
CA PHE A 21 -12.44 1.60 -9.26
C PHE A 21 -13.12 2.84 -8.64
N SER A 22 -13.11 2.95 -7.31
CA SER A 22 -13.76 4.06 -6.61
C SER A 22 -12.88 5.31 -6.46
N LEU A 23 -11.56 5.14 -6.44
CA LEU A 23 -10.61 6.22 -6.11
C LEU A 23 -9.90 6.82 -7.32
N PHE A 24 -9.78 6.06 -8.41
CA PHE A 24 -8.92 6.40 -9.54
C PHE A 24 -9.68 6.47 -10.85
N ASP A 25 -9.16 7.28 -11.76
CA ASP A 25 -9.60 7.33 -13.15
C ASP A 25 -8.74 6.41 -14.03
N ALA A 26 -9.27 6.00 -15.19
CA ALA A 26 -8.50 5.25 -16.18
C ALA A 26 -7.22 6.00 -16.58
N GLY A 27 -6.08 5.31 -16.54
CA GLY A 27 -4.76 5.88 -16.81
C GLY A 27 -4.10 6.59 -15.62
N ASP A 28 -4.75 6.69 -14.46
CA ASP A 28 -4.08 7.10 -13.23
C ASP A 28 -3.00 6.07 -12.83
N THR A 29 -1.98 6.53 -12.12
CA THR A 29 -0.85 5.70 -11.67
C THR A 29 -0.83 5.57 -10.15
N VAL A 30 -0.57 4.35 -9.67
CA VAL A 30 -0.28 4.04 -8.27
C VAL A 30 1.18 3.64 -8.16
N LEU A 31 1.92 4.24 -7.22
CA LEU A 31 3.27 3.80 -6.87
C LEU A 31 3.18 2.61 -5.92
N THR A 32 4.09 1.64 -5.99
CA THR A 32 4.19 0.55 -5.01
C THR A 32 5.63 0.28 -4.61
N LEU A 33 5.89 -0.05 -3.35
CA LEU A 33 7.23 -0.44 -2.91
C LEU A 33 7.57 -1.85 -3.43
N GLY A 34 8.70 -1.97 -4.15
CA GLY A 34 9.16 -3.24 -4.74
C GLY A 34 10.16 -3.99 -3.85
N PRO A 35 10.32 -5.32 -4.03
CA PRO A 35 9.45 -6.21 -4.81
C PRO A 35 8.06 -6.35 -4.17
N TYR A 36 7.03 -6.61 -4.99
CA TYR A 36 5.62 -6.61 -4.58
C TYR A 36 4.88 -7.86 -5.11
N TYR A 37 3.63 -8.07 -4.66
CA TYR A 37 2.79 -9.19 -5.10
C TYR A 37 2.32 -8.99 -6.56
N PRO A 38 2.69 -9.87 -7.51
CA PRO A 38 2.47 -9.62 -8.94
C PRO A 38 1.01 -9.47 -9.37
N ALA A 39 0.04 -10.01 -8.59
CA ALA A 39 -1.36 -9.87 -8.97
C ALA A 39 -1.90 -8.45 -8.76
N PHE A 40 -1.21 -7.58 -8.03
CA PHE A 40 -1.61 -6.18 -7.91
C PHE A 40 -1.70 -5.47 -9.26
N ASP A 41 -0.84 -5.82 -10.22
CA ASP A 41 -0.94 -5.31 -11.59
C ASP A 41 -2.31 -5.63 -12.19
N TYR A 42 -2.80 -6.86 -12.01
CA TYR A 42 -4.10 -7.27 -12.50
C TYR A 42 -5.25 -6.65 -11.69
N ASP A 43 -5.16 -6.68 -10.36
CA ASP A 43 -6.21 -6.23 -9.44
C ASP A 43 -6.55 -4.75 -9.63
N LEU A 44 -5.53 -3.92 -9.88
CA LEU A 44 -5.68 -2.49 -10.16
C LEU A 44 -6.05 -2.19 -11.61
N ASN A 45 -5.54 -2.96 -12.57
CA ASN A 45 -5.66 -2.60 -13.99
C ASN A 45 -6.98 -3.08 -14.62
N VAL A 46 -7.46 -4.29 -14.31
CA VAL A 46 -8.43 -4.98 -15.18
C VAL A 46 -9.78 -4.27 -15.34
N GLN A 47 -10.24 -3.49 -14.35
CA GLN A 47 -11.45 -2.66 -14.49
C GLN A 47 -11.19 -1.17 -14.31
N ALA A 48 -10.27 -0.78 -13.44
CA ALA A 48 -10.00 0.64 -13.19
C ALA A 48 -8.99 1.24 -14.19
N GLU A 49 -8.33 0.41 -15.02
CA GLU A 49 -7.30 0.83 -15.97
C GLU A 49 -6.16 1.63 -15.31
N VAL A 50 -5.90 1.33 -14.04
CA VAL A 50 -4.83 1.95 -13.25
C VAL A 50 -3.50 1.28 -13.57
N GLU A 51 -2.46 2.09 -13.75
CA GLU A 51 -1.09 1.60 -13.91
C GLU A 51 -0.40 1.49 -12.54
N LEU A 52 0.27 0.36 -12.29
CA LEU A 52 1.14 0.20 -11.13
C LEU A 52 2.59 0.48 -11.52
N THR A 53 3.26 1.39 -10.80
CA THR A 53 4.67 1.70 -11.02
C THR A 53 5.50 1.28 -9.80
N PRO A 54 6.40 0.30 -9.93
CA PRO A 54 7.22 -0.14 -8.81
C PRO A 54 8.32 0.88 -8.48
N VAL A 55 8.50 1.09 -7.18
CA VAL A 55 9.59 1.85 -6.58
C VAL A 55 10.59 0.83 -6.06
N ILE A 56 11.63 0.59 -6.86
CA ILE A 56 12.69 -0.36 -6.53
C ILE A 56 13.85 0.41 -5.94
N GLY A 57 14.20 0.08 -4.70
CA GLY A 57 15.29 0.68 -3.97
C GLY A 57 16.03 -0.33 -3.10
N ASP A 58 17.26 0.02 -2.72
CA ASP A 58 18.01 -0.73 -1.70
C ASP A 58 17.35 -0.49 -0.33
N LYS A 59 16.65 -1.49 0.19
CA LYS A 59 15.94 -1.39 1.48
C LYS A 59 16.94 -1.46 2.64
N SER A 60 17.48 -0.32 3.06
CA SER A 60 18.31 -0.25 4.27
C SER A 60 18.11 0.97 5.16
N ASP A 61 17.21 1.92 4.84
CA ASP A 61 16.97 3.12 5.67
C ASP A 61 15.69 3.91 5.29
N GLU A 62 15.15 4.71 6.21
CA GLU A 62 14.01 5.63 6.03
C GLU A 62 14.31 6.71 4.97
N GLU A 63 15.49 7.33 5.07
CA GLU A 63 15.94 8.34 4.10
C GLU A 63 15.97 7.78 2.68
N ILE A 64 16.24 6.48 2.58
CA ILE A 64 16.34 5.77 1.32
C ILE A 64 14.95 5.52 0.73
N THR A 65 13.97 5.09 1.53
CA THR A 65 12.59 4.90 1.09
C THR A 65 11.96 6.21 0.60
N THR A 66 12.10 7.30 1.36
CA THR A 66 11.61 8.63 0.94
C THR A 66 12.27 9.07 -0.37
N ARG A 67 13.60 8.96 -0.47
CA ARG A 67 14.33 9.34 -1.68
C ARG A 67 13.89 8.57 -2.92
N PHE A 68 13.63 7.27 -2.80
CA PHE A 68 13.16 6.46 -3.92
C PHE A 68 11.73 6.80 -4.32
N LEU A 69 10.84 7.07 -3.35
CA LEU A 69 9.48 7.55 -3.63
C LEU A 69 9.49 8.91 -4.36
N GLU A 70 10.30 9.85 -3.88
CA GLU A 70 10.48 11.17 -4.52
C GLU A 70 11.02 11.05 -5.95
N LYS A 71 12.03 10.19 -6.15
CA LYS A 71 12.57 9.91 -7.48
C LYS A 71 11.51 9.32 -8.41
N ALA A 72 10.78 8.31 -7.96
CA ALA A 72 9.73 7.66 -8.75
C ALA A 72 8.59 8.62 -9.09
N MET A 73 8.20 9.50 -8.16
CA MET A 73 7.23 10.56 -8.42
C MET A 73 7.71 11.51 -9.51
N ALA A 74 8.95 11.99 -9.42
CA ALA A 74 9.53 12.89 -10.40
C ALA A 74 9.63 12.25 -11.80
N GLU A 75 10.05 10.99 -11.87
CA GLU A 75 10.13 10.22 -13.12
C GLU A 75 8.74 9.99 -13.74
N ALA A 76 7.74 9.64 -12.92
CA ALA A 76 6.37 9.45 -13.38
C ALA A 76 5.78 10.76 -13.93
N VAL A 77 5.97 11.88 -13.22
CA VAL A 77 5.52 13.21 -13.66
C VAL A 77 6.23 13.62 -14.96
N ALA A 78 7.54 13.40 -15.07
CA ALA A 78 8.30 13.69 -16.28
C ALA A 78 7.84 12.85 -17.48
N ALA A 79 7.34 11.63 -17.25
CA ALA A 79 6.73 10.77 -18.26
C ALA A 79 5.26 11.11 -18.56
N GLY A 80 4.69 12.17 -17.95
CA GLY A 80 3.31 12.59 -18.16
C GLY A 80 2.27 11.75 -17.43
N LYS A 81 2.68 10.93 -16.45
CA LYS A 81 1.77 10.10 -15.65
C LYS A 81 1.07 10.92 -14.57
N ARG A 82 -0.18 10.57 -14.29
CA ARG A 82 -0.96 11.17 -13.19
C ARG A 82 -0.90 10.24 -11.98
N VAL A 83 0.07 10.45 -11.10
CA VAL A 83 0.21 9.67 -9.86
C VAL A 83 -0.87 10.08 -8.86
N ARG A 84 -1.63 9.10 -8.36
CA ARG A 84 -2.79 9.33 -7.48
C ARG A 84 -2.82 8.46 -6.24
N GLY A 85 -2.00 7.42 -6.18
CA GLY A 85 -1.92 6.54 -5.03
C GLY A 85 -0.52 6.03 -4.73
N LEU A 86 -0.36 5.57 -3.49
CA LEU A 86 0.76 4.79 -3.00
C LEU A 86 0.19 3.52 -2.36
N LEU A 87 0.67 2.36 -2.82
CA LEU A 87 0.37 1.05 -2.24
C LEU A 87 1.60 0.55 -1.49
N VAL A 88 1.41 0.20 -0.22
CA VAL A 88 2.43 -0.43 0.62
C VAL A 88 1.90 -1.76 1.13
N THR A 89 2.81 -2.72 1.34
CA THR A 89 2.46 -4.04 1.87
C THR A 89 3.35 -4.35 3.05
N THR A 90 2.76 -4.54 4.22
CA THR A 90 3.49 -4.88 5.45
C THR A 90 2.66 -5.86 6.29
N PRO A 91 3.17 -7.06 6.61
CA PRO A 91 4.39 -7.67 6.06
C PRO A 91 4.37 -7.83 4.53
N THR A 92 5.49 -7.57 3.87
CA THR A 92 5.61 -7.60 2.40
C THR A 92 5.55 -9.02 1.83
N ASN A 93 4.79 -9.23 0.76
CA ASN A 93 4.94 -10.37 -0.15
C ASN A 93 5.75 -9.91 -1.37
N PRO A 94 6.91 -10.52 -1.72
CA PRO A 94 7.34 -11.89 -1.36
C PRO A 94 8.37 -12.02 -0.24
N THR A 95 8.88 -10.93 0.34
CA THR A 95 10.07 -10.97 1.20
C THR A 95 9.78 -11.34 2.66
N GLY A 96 8.53 -11.21 3.12
CA GLY A 96 8.14 -11.34 4.52
C GLY A 96 8.61 -10.18 5.41
N GLN A 97 9.20 -9.13 4.83
CA GLN A 97 9.75 -8.01 5.59
C GLN A 97 8.64 -7.14 6.19
N LEU A 98 8.84 -6.70 7.43
CA LEU A 98 8.05 -5.65 8.05
C LEU A 98 8.58 -4.29 7.62
N LEU A 99 7.67 -3.36 7.37
CA LEU A 99 8.04 -1.94 7.37
C LEU A 99 8.23 -1.48 8.82
N SER A 100 9.31 -0.76 9.06
CA SER A 100 9.55 -0.04 10.31
C SER A 100 8.52 1.09 10.51
N VAL A 101 8.41 1.60 11.74
CA VAL A 101 7.57 2.76 12.05
C VAL A 101 7.94 3.96 11.18
N ASP A 102 9.24 4.18 11.02
CA ASP A 102 9.79 5.30 10.25
C ASP A 102 9.45 5.15 8.76
N GLU A 103 9.53 3.94 8.18
CA GLU A 103 9.12 3.69 6.80
C GLU A 103 7.60 3.87 6.58
N ILE A 104 6.77 3.46 7.55
CA ILE A 104 5.31 3.67 7.50
C ILE A 104 5.00 5.17 7.57
N GLU A 105 5.66 5.90 8.46
CA GLU A 105 5.49 7.35 8.58
C GLU A 105 5.97 8.08 7.32
N ALA A 106 7.12 7.69 6.78
CA ALA A 106 7.64 8.24 5.53
C ALA A 106 6.66 8.03 4.36
N ALA A 107 6.07 6.84 4.24
CA ALA A 107 5.03 6.56 3.24
C ALA A 107 3.78 7.44 3.45
N ALA A 108 3.33 7.60 4.69
CA ALA A 108 2.18 8.45 5.04
C ALA A 108 2.43 9.93 4.76
N ALA A 109 3.60 10.44 5.15
CA ALA A 109 4.02 11.82 4.92
C ALA A 109 4.21 12.12 3.43
N PHE A 110 4.79 11.19 2.67
CA PHE A 110 4.91 11.29 1.22
C PHE A 110 3.53 11.35 0.54
N ALA A 111 2.61 10.45 0.92
CA ALA A 111 1.26 10.44 0.38
C ALA A 111 0.52 11.76 0.71
N GLU A 112 0.68 12.27 1.93
CA GLU A 112 0.10 13.56 2.33
C GLU A 112 0.66 14.75 1.55
N LYS A 113 1.99 14.83 1.40
CA LYS A 113 2.69 15.87 0.64
C LYS A 113 2.15 16.01 -0.77
N TYR A 114 1.90 14.89 -1.44
CA TYR A 114 1.42 14.86 -2.83
C TYR A 114 -0.10 14.69 -2.95
N GLY A 115 -0.83 14.62 -1.84
CA GLY A 115 -2.27 14.40 -1.83
C GLY A 115 -2.67 13.06 -2.45
N LEU A 116 -1.87 12.01 -2.29
CA LEU A 116 -2.15 10.67 -2.79
C LEU A 116 -3.08 9.90 -1.85
N HIS A 117 -3.76 8.89 -2.40
CA HIS A 117 -4.36 7.83 -1.59
C HIS A 117 -3.27 6.86 -1.12
N LEU A 118 -3.19 6.61 0.19
CA LEU A 118 -2.33 5.56 0.75
C LEU A 118 -3.15 4.30 0.98
N ILE A 119 -2.73 3.19 0.39
CA ILE A 119 -3.32 1.87 0.56
C ILE A 119 -2.30 0.99 1.28
N SER A 120 -2.61 0.58 2.51
CA SER A 120 -1.80 -0.35 3.31
C SER A 120 -2.41 -1.75 3.21
N ASP A 121 -1.79 -2.63 2.43
CA ASP A 121 -2.12 -4.05 2.45
C ASP A 121 -1.43 -4.72 3.65
N GLU A 122 -2.24 -5.05 4.65
CA GLU A 122 -1.83 -5.66 5.91
C GLU A 122 -2.34 -7.11 6.02
N VAL A 123 -2.62 -7.78 4.90
CA VAL A 123 -3.22 -9.14 4.89
C VAL A 123 -2.42 -10.20 5.65
N TYR A 124 -1.13 -9.96 5.90
CA TYR A 124 -0.24 -10.82 6.68
C TYR A 124 -0.01 -10.33 8.11
N SER A 125 -0.80 -9.38 8.62
CA SER A 125 -0.56 -8.70 9.90
C SER A 125 -0.42 -9.64 11.11
N LEU A 126 -1.07 -10.81 11.10
CA LEU A 126 -0.95 -11.82 12.17
C LEU A 126 0.05 -12.95 11.85
N SER A 127 0.72 -12.87 10.70
CA SER A 127 1.68 -13.86 10.20
C SER A 127 3.14 -13.47 10.48
N VAL A 128 3.39 -12.80 11.62
CA VAL A 128 4.75 -12.44 12.08
C VAL A 128 5.27 -13.53 13.02
N HIS A 129 6.45 -14.08 12.71
CA HIS A 129 6.99 -15.26 13.42
C HIS A 129 8.32 -15.01 14.12
N ALA A 130 9.03 -13.92 13.78
CA ALA A 130 10.29 -13.59 14.41
C ALA A 130 10.08 -13.19 15.88
N PRO A 131 10.81 -13.78 16.85
CA PRO A 131 10.63 -13.45 18.26
C PRO A 131 10.95 -11.97 18.54
N GLY A 132 10.00 -11.28 19.18
CA GLY A 132 10.15 -9.86 19.54
C GLY A 132 9.77 -8.88 18.43
N GLU A 133 9.40 -9.37 17.25
CA GLU A 133 8.83 -8.55 16.18
C GLU A 133 7.30 -8.61 16.19
N ALA A 134 6.67 -7.51 15.82
CA ALA A 134 5.23 -7.43 15.64
C ALA A 134 4.91 -6.49 14.47
N HIS A 135 3.86 -6.80 13.73
CA HIS A 135 3.32 -5.88 12.74
C HIS A 135 2.74 -4.65 13.43
N LEU A 136 3.09 -3.46 12.93
CA LEU A 136 2.49 -2.20 13.32
C LEU A 136 1.62 -1.71 12.17
N SER A 137 0.32 -1.64 12.43
CA SER A 137 -0.64 -1.14 11.45
C SER A 137 -0.42 0.34 11.17
N LEU A 138 -0.72 0.78 9.94
CA LEU A 138 -0.80 2.19 9.59
C LEU A 138 -1.70 2.97 10.56
N ALA A 139 -2.80 2.37 11.03
CA ALA A 139 -3.71 2.98 12.00
C ALA A 139 -3.06 3.22 13.37
N HIS A 140 -2.03 2.45 13.71
CA HIS A 140 -1.28 2.65 14.95
C HIS A 140 -0.28 3.79 14.82
N VAL A 141 0.45 3.84 13.71
CA VAL A 141 1.46 4.88 13.43
C VAL A 141 0.80 6.24 13.19
N ARG A 142 -0.32 6.26 12.45
CA ARG A 142 -1.10 7.45 12.12
C ARG A 142 -2.56 7.28 12.52
N PRO A 143 -2.93 7.58 13.79
CA PRO A 143 -4.30 7.42 14.28
C PRO A 143 -5.32 8.32 13.56
N ASP A 144 -4.89 9.48 13.06
CA ASP A 144 -5.71 10.36 12.21
C ASP A 144 -5.48 10.03 10.74
N LEU A 145 -6.11 8.95 10.30
CA LEU A 145 -5.98 8.43 8.95
C LEU A 145 -6.57 9.40 7.91
N GLY A 146 -7.60 10.17 8.23
CA GLY A 146 -8.32 10.98 7.25
C GLY A 146 -8.86 10.17 6.04
N PRO A 147 -9.49 10.84 5.06
CA PRO A 147 -10.28 10.16 4.02
C PRO A 147 -9.44 9.50 2.90
N ARG A 148 -8.11 9.63 2.93
CA ARG A 148 -7.21 9.16 1.86
C ARG A 148 -6.33 7.99 2.28
N ARG A 149 -6.52 7.43 3.47
CA ARG A 149 -5.70 6.35 4.01
C ARG A 149 -6.60 5.13 4.18
N HIS A 150 -6.23 4.02 3.56
CA HIS A 150 -7.04 2.81 3.46
C HIS A 150 -6.22 1.62 3.94
N ILE A 151 -6.80 0.78 4.80
CA ILE A 151 -6.15 -0.45 5.27
C ILE A 151 -6.92 -1.64 4.73
N LEU A 152 -6.20 -2.59 4.14
CA LEU A 152 -6.75 -3.86 3.66
C LEU A 152 -6.29 -4.98 4.58
N TRP A 153 -7.23 -5.81 5.02
CA TRP A 153 -6.96 -7.01 5.80
C TRP A 153 -7.97 -8.10 5.44
N GLY A 154 -7.60 -9.37 5.63
CA GLY A 154 -8.50 -10.49 5.37
C GLY A 154 -8.04 -11.80 6.00
N LEU A 155 -8.95 -12.77 6.07
CA LEU A 155 -8.75 -14.03 6.81
C LEU A 155 -7.94 -15.09 6.03
N SER A 156 -7.66 -14.86 4.75
CA SER A 156 -7.13 -15.88 3.84
C SER A 156 -5.68 -16.28 4.13
N LYS A 157 -4.88 -15.38 4.71
CA LYS A 157 -3.45 -15.62 4.99
C LYS A 157 -3.22 -15.98 6.44
N ASP A 158 -3.69 -15.11 7.34
CA ASP A 158 -3.51 -15.26 8.77
C ASP A 158 -4.25 -16.49 9.34
N LEU A 159 -5.40 -16.86 8.76
CA LEU A 159 -6.26 -17.94 9.27
C LEU A 159 -6.52 -19.06 8.26
N CYS A 160 -5.92 -19.00 7.07
CA CYS A 160 -6.12 -19.97 5.99
C CYS A 160 -7.60 -20.14 5.58
N MET A 161 -8.40 -19.07 5.61
CA MET A 161 -9.81 -19.07 5.23
C MET A 161 -10.05 -18.27 3.95
N SER A 162 -10.13 -18.96 2.81
CA SER A 162 -10.33 -18.40 1.46
C SER A 162 -11.72 -18.66 0.91
#